data_AF-A0A2V8GXE9-F1
#
_entry.id   AF-A0A2V8GXE9-F1
#
_cell.length_a   1.000
_cell.length_b   1.000
_cell.length_c   1.000
_cell.angle_alpha   90.00
_cell.angle_beta   90.00
_cell.angle_gamma   90.00
#
_symmetry.space_group_name_H-M   'P 1'
#
loop_
_entity.id
_entity.type
_entity.pdbx_description
1 polymer ?
#
loop_
_entity_poly.entity_id
_entity_poly.type
_entity_poly.pdbx_seq_one_letter_code
_entity_poly.pdbx_strand_id
1 'polypeptide(L)' 'LDQAGKPATDALHVIERFRRKDFGHMDIQITIDDPKAYTKPWTITEQAQLMPDTELMEFICNENNVDLEHLNGKSVK' A
#
# COMPACT_ATOMS: atom_id res chain seq x y z
N LEU A 1 10.15 -4.76 2.88
CA LEU A 1 9.76 -3.53 3.60
C LEU A 1 8.62 -2.89 2.82
N ASP A 2 7.68 -2.20 3.48
CA ASP A 2 6.69 -1.38 2.79
C ASP A 2 7.33 -0.08 2.23
N GLN A 3 6.51 0.79 1.63
CA GLN A 3 6.96 2.07 1.05
C GLN A 3 7.60 3.01 2.09
N ALA A 4 7.27 2.88 3.37
CA ALA A 4 7.85 3.65 4.47
C ALA A 4 9.03 2.93 5.14
N GLY A 5 9.52 1.83 4.56
CA GLY A 5 10.62 1.05 5.12
C GLY A 5 10.22 0.14 6.29
N LYS A 6 8.92 -0.09 6.53
CA LYS A 6 8.45 -0.93 7.64
C LYS A 6 8.60 -2.43 7.29
N PRO A 7 9.16 -3.24 8.20
CA PRO A 7 9.37 -4.66 7.94
C PRO A 7 8.09 -5.49 8.04
N ALA A 8 8.10 -6.63 7.34
CA ALA A 8 7.11 -7.68 7.44
C ALA A 8 7.86 -9.03 7.50
N THR A 9 7.39 -9.94 8.33
CA THR A 9 7.98 -11.27 8.50
C THR A 9 7.02 -12.37 8.06
N ASP A 10 7.49 -13.62 8.13
CA ASP A 10 6.69 -14.83 7.94
C ASP A 10 5.60 -15.02 9.03
N ALA A 11 5.67 -14.26 10.13
CA ALA A 11 4.67 -14.27 11.18
C ALA A 11 3.59 -13.19 11.02
N LEU A 12 3.64 -12.40 9.94
CA LEU A 12 2.66 -11.33 9.70
C LEU A 12 1.24 -11.88 9.55
N HIS A 13 0.34 -11.33 10.34
CA HIS A 13 -1.11 -11.47 10.20
C HIS A 13 -1.74 -10.07 10.10
N VAL A 14 -2.42 -9.81 9.00
CA VAL A 14 -3.16 -8.55 8.77
C VAL A 14 -4.64 -8.79 9.00
N ILE A 15 -5.26 -7.95 9.82
CA ILE A 15 -6.71 -8.00 10.08
C ILE A 15 -7.35 -6.72 9.58
N GLU A 16 -8.20 -6.84 8.57
CA GLU A 16 -8.92 -5.71 7.98
C GLU A 16 -10.40 -5.76 8.35
N ARG A 17 -10.95 -4.63 8.81
CA ARG A 17 -12.39 -4.46 9.05
C ARG A 17 -12.93 -3.32 8.19
N PHE A 18 -13.81 -3.68 7.28
CA PHE A 18 -14.45 -2.76 6.35
C PHE A 18 -15.79 -2.31 6.92
N ARG A 19 -15.98 -1.00 7.06
CA ARG A 19 -17.24 -0.39 7.49
C ARG A 19 -17.66 0.68 6.49
N ARG A 20 -18.68 0.38 5.70
CA ARG A 20 -19.35 1.40 4.88
C ARG A 20 -20.16 2.33 5.79
N LYS A 21 -19.76 3.60 5.89
CA LYS A 21 -20.43 4.61 6.71
C LYS A 21 -21.72 5.08 6.06
N ASP A 22 -21.67 5.25 4.74
CA ASP A 22 -22.75 5.66 3.87
C ASP A 22 -22.46 5.20 2.43
N PHE A 23 -23.28 5.61 1.47
CA PHE A 23 -23.10 5.20 0.07
C PHE A 23 -21.71 5.57 -0.50
N GLY A 24 -21.17 6.73 -0.11
CA GLY A 24 -19.94 7.27 -0.67
C GLY A 24 -18.67 7.03 0.16
N HIS A 25 -18.79 6.66 1.44
CA HIS A 25 -17.63 6.59 2.33
C HIS A 25 -17.51 5.24 3.06
N MET A 26 -16.27 4.77 3.18
CA MET A 26 -15.92 3.55 3.91
C MET A 26 -14.70 3.79 4.79
N ASP A 27 -14.75 3.29 6.01
CA ASP A 27 -13.58 3.17 6.88
C ASP A 27 -13.01 1.75 6.73
N ILE A 28 -11.69 1.66 6.58
CA ILE A 28 -10.93 0.42 6.54
C ILE A 28 -9.99 0.44 7.73
N GLN A 29 -10.33 -0.31 8.77
CA GLN A 29 -9.45 -0.46 9.91
C GLN A 29 -8.49 -1.62 9.65
N ILE A 30 -7.19 -1.35 9.68
CA ILE A 30 -6.14 -2.32 9.38
C ILE A 30 -5.32 -2.50 10.66
N THR A 31 -5.27 -3.73 11.17
CA THR A 31 -4.40 -4.10 12.28
C THR A 31 -3.26 -4.96 11.78
N ILE A 32 -2.04 -4.56 12.09
CA ILE A 32 -0.81 -5.28 11.81
C ILE A 32 -0.41 -6.04 13.07
N ASP A 33 -0.42 -7.37 12.98
CA ASP A 33 0.05 -8.28 14.03
C ASP A 33 1.25 -9.06 13.48
N ASP A 34 2.46 -8.61 13.83
CA ASP A 34 3.71 -9.28 13.47
C ASP A 34 4.67 -9.25 14.68
N PRO A 35 4.68 -10.29 15.52
CA PRO A 35 5.46 -10.32 16.76
C PRO A 35 6.97 -10.48 16.52
N LYS A 36 7.40 -10.83 15.30
CA LYS A 36 8.84 -10.90 14.96
C LYS A 36 9.38 -9.55 14.50
N ALA A 37 8.51 -8.63 14.04
CA ALA A 37 8.88 -7.27 13.65
C ALA A 37 8.54 -6.19 14.70
N TYR A 38 7.45 -6.33 15.45
CA TYR A 38 6.91 -5.28 16.33
C TYR A 38 6.67 -5.76 17.76
N THR A 39 6.74 -4.82 18.71
CA THR A 39 6.56 -5.11 20.14
C THR A 39 5.10 -5.34 20.56
N LYS A 40 4.15 -4.92 19.72
CA LYS A 40 2.71 -5.13 19.91
C LYS A 40 1.96 -4.91 18.58
N PRO A 41 0.77 -5.50 18.42
CA PRO A 41 -0.11 -5.15 17.32
C PRO A 41 -0.45 -3.66 17.34
N TRP A 42 -0.61 -3.09 16.15
CA TRP A 42 -1.02 -1.69 15.99
C TRP A 42 -2.04 -1.56 14.87
N THR A 43 -2.86 -0.52 14.96
CA THR A 43 -4.01 -0.32 14.08
C THR A 43 -3.96 1.07 13.45
N ILE A 44 -4.24 1.12 12.16
CA ILE A 44 -4.52 2.35 11.41
C ILE A 44 -5.94 2.30 10.85
N THR A 45 -6.49 3.45 10.49
CA THR A 45 -7.79 3.55 9.82
C THR A 45 -7.63 4.39 8.57
N GLU A 46 -7.84 3.75 7.43
CA GLU A 46 -7.88 4.39 6.13
C GLU A 46 -9.32 4.75 5.77
N GLN A 47 -9.49 5.84 5.03
CA GLN A 47 -10.80 6.29 4.57
C GLN A 47 -10.86 6.19 3.05
N ALA A 48 -11.77 5.36 2.55
CA ALA A 48 -12.04 5.24 1.13
C ALA A 48 -13.28 6.06 0.76
N GLN A 49 -13.18 6.79 -0.35
CA GLN A 49 -14.27 7.57 -0.94
C GLN A 49 -14.61 7.00 -2.31
N LEU A 50 -15.90 6.79 -2.57
CA LEU A 50 -16.41 6.40 -3.86
C LEU A 50 -16.25 7.56 -4.86
N MET A 51 -15.58 7.28 -5.97
CA MET A 51 -15.46 8.19 -7.10
C MET A 51 -16.14 7.53 -8.31
N PRO A 52 -17.44 7.83 -8.59
CA PRO A 52 -18.22 7.12 -9.59
C PRO A 52 -17.86 7.47 -11.03
N ASP A 53 -17.34 8.68 -11.27
CA ASP A 53 -17.01 9.21 -12.60
C ASP A 53 -15.49 9.34 -12.78
N THR A 54 -14.72 8.40 -12.24
CA THR A 54 -13.26 8.33 -12.41
C THR A 54 -12.84 6.97 -12.97
N GLU A 55 -11.67 6.95 -13.60
CA GLU A 55 -10.98 5.72 -13.93
C GLU A 55 -9.96 5.37 -12.84
N LEU A 56 -9.66 4.07 -12.70
CA LEU A 56 -8.58 3.60 -11.87
C LEU A 56 -7.25 3.93 -12.57
N MET A 57 -6.53 4.92 -12.06
CA MET A 57 -5.20 5.24 -12.58
C MET A 57 -4.20 4.15 -12.18
N GLU A 58 -3.33 3.78 -13.10
CA GLU A 58 -2.20 2.91 -12.79
C GLU A 58 -1.22 3.65 -11.87
N PHE A 59 -0.74 2.96 -10.84
CA PHE A 59 0.35 3.43 -10.00
C PHE A 59 1.56 2.55 -10.24
N ILE A 60 2.62 3.14 -10.79
CA ILE A 60 3.89 2.44 -11.04
C ILE A 60 4.90 2.92 -9.99
N CYS A 61 5.35 1.99 -9.15
CA CYS A 61 6.48 2.20 -8.26
C CYS A 61 7.78 2.09 -9.07
N ASN A 62 8.46 3.21 -9.32
CA ASN A 62 9.77 3.23 -10.01
C ASN A 62 10.96 3.19 -9.04
N GLU A 63 10.69 3.10 -7.74
CA GLU A 63 11.71 3.03 -6.69
C GLU A 63 12.54 1.74 -6.88
N ASN A 64 13.85 1.92 -7.09
CA ASN A 64 14.82 0.85 -7.39
C ASN A 64 14.64 0.18 -8.79
N ASN A 65 14.19 0.92 -9.80
CA ASN A 65 14.23 0.44 -11.18
C ASN A 65 15.68 0.32 -11.69
N VAL A 66 16.21 -0.91 -11.73
CA VAL A 66 17.56 -1.24 -12.24
C VAL A 66 17.60 -1.44 -13.76
N ASP A 67 16.45 -1.48 -14.42
CA ASP A 67 16.33 -1.83 -15.84
C ASP A 67 16.52 -0.62 -16.77
N LEU A 68 16.68 0.58 -16.20
CA LEU A 68 17.03 1.80 -16.94
C LEU A 68 18.28 1.62 -17.81
N GLU A 69 19.26 0.82 -17.36
CA GLU A 69 20.50 0.54 -18.07
C GLU A 69 20.30 -0.35 -19.31
N HIS A 70 19.21 -1.10 -19.37
CA HIS A 70 18.90 -2.03 -20.47
C HIS A 70 17.89 -1.45 -21.48
N LEU A 71 17.41 -0.22 -21.26
CA LEU A 71 16.57 0.49 -22.22
C LEU A 71 17.41 0.90 -23.43
N ASN A 72 17.20 0.20 -24.55
CA ASN A 72 17.85 0.51 -25.82
C ASN A 72 17.28 1.79 -26.43
N GLY A 73 17.85 2.95 -26.07
CA GLY A 73 17.57 4.24 -26.66
C GLY A 73 18.84 5.10 -26.67
N LYS A 74 19.15 5.74 -27.81
CA LYS A 74 20.25 6.71 -27.86
C LYS A 74 19.93 7.83 -26.86
N SER A 75 20.81 8.05 -25.89
CA SER A 75 20.76 9.24 -25.03
C SER A 75 20.67 10.47 -25.92
N VAL A 76 19.52 11.16 -25.88
CA VAL A 76 19.45 12.53 -26.39
C VAL A 76 20.24 13.36 -25.39
N LYS A 77 21.43 13.78 -25.80
CA LYS A 77 22.22 14.79 -25.10
C LYS A 77 21.51 16.13 -25.12
#